data_AF-F3B3F4-F1
#
_entry.id   AF-F3B3F4-F1
#
_cell.length_a   1.000
_cell.length_b   1.000
_cell.length_c   1.000
_cell.angle_alpha   90.00
_cell.angle_beta   90.00
_cell.angle_gamma   90.00
#
_symmetry.space_group_name_H-M   'P 1'
#
loop_
_entity.id
_entity.type
_entity.pdbx_description
1 polymer ?
#
loop_
_entity_poly.entity_id
_entity_poly.type
_entity_poly.pdbx_seq_one_letter_code
_entity_poly.pdbx_strand_id
1 'polypeptide(L)' 'MSERFPGIDWYCDRCNAYLNDQPGFDDHHYVWKCTECGHKNSISSDDIYESEEDFRNVND' A
#
# COMPACT_ATOMS: atom_id res chain seq x y z
N MET A 1 -16.86 -8.30 -3.92
CA MET A 1 -15.70 -8.74 -3.12
C MET A 1 -15.50 -7.65 -2.10
N SER A 2 -15.59 -7.99 -0.82
CA SER A 2 -15.31 -7.07 0.30
C SER A 2 -13.81 -6.84 0.36
N GLU A 3 -13.36 -5.60 0.48
CA GLU A 3 -11.94 -5.25 0.69
C GLU A 3 -11.39 -6.01 1.92
N ARG A 4 -10.15 -6.48 1.85
CA ARG A 4 -9.46 -7.12 2.98
C ARG A 4 -9.14 -6.08 4.06
N PHE A 5 -8.80 -4.86 3.65
CA PHE A 5 -8.44 -3.74 4.49
C PHE A 5 -9.33 -2.53 4.14
N PRO A 6 -10.59 -2.52 4.63
CA PRO A 6 -11.54 -1.47 4.29
C PRO A 6 -11.11 -0.10 4.83
N GLY A 7 -11.12 0.92 3.96
CA GLY A 7 -10.75 2.29 4.32
C GLY A 7 -9.24 2.55 4.42
N ILE A 8 -8.41 1.65 3.88
CA ILE A 8 -6.95 1.81 3.84
C ILE A 8 -6.50 2.28 2.47
N ASP A 9 -5.76 3.39 2.46
CA ASP A 9 -5.14 3.97 1.28
C ASP A 9 -3.70 3.47 1.14
N TRP A 10 -3.44 2.75 0.05
CA TRP A 10 -2.14 2.21 -0.30
C TRP A 10 -1.41 3.12 -1.27
N TYR A 11 -0.16 3.41 -0.95
CA TYR A 11 0.73 4.22 -1.78
C TYR A 11 1.99 3.43 -2.14
N CYS A 12 2.57 3.74 -3.28
CA CYS A 12 3.82 3.12 -3.71
C CYS A 12 4.99 3.65 -2.87
N ASP A 13 5.73 2.79 -2.20
CA ASP A 13 6.88 3.12 -1.33
C ASP A 13 8.00 3.86 -2.08
N ARG A 14 8.04 3.75 -3.41
CA ARG A 14 9.08 4.35 -4.25
C ARG A 14 8.66 5.65 -4.93
N CYS A 15 7.47 5.67 -5.54
CA CYS A 15 7.04 6.79 -6.39
C CYS A 15 5.83 7.52 -5.82
N ASN A 16 5.33 7.11 -4.66
CA ASN A 16 4.16 7.68 -3.99
C ASN A 16 2.88 7.69 -4.84
N ALA A 17 2.81 6.83 -5.87
CA ALA A 17 1.62 6.65 -6.67
C ALA A 17 0.54 5.95 -5.85
N TYR A 18 -0.71 6.38 -6.02
CA TYR A 18 -1.86 5.75 -5.37
C TYR A 18 -2.12 4.38 -5.98
N LEU A 19 -2.12 3.33 -5.16
CA LEU A 19 -2.22 1.94 -5.62
C LEU A 19 -3.67 1.48 -5.76
N ASN A 20 -4.58 1.96 -4.91
CA ASN A 20 -5.99 1.52 -4.91
C ASN A 20 -6.72 1.81 -6.23
N ASP A 21 -6.28 2.85 -6.96
CA ASP A 21 -6.85 3.21 -8.28
C ASP A 21 -6.18 2.45 -9.45
N GLN A 22 -5.11 1.69 -9.20
CA GLN A 22 -4.42 0.95 -10.25
C GLN A 22 -5.28 -0.21 -10.77
N PRO A 23 -5.31 -0.44 -12.09
CA PRO A 23 -6.17 -1.46 -12.69
C PRO A 23 -5.79 -2.86 -12.21
N GLY A 24 -6.76 -3.53 -11.58
CA GLY A 24 -6.59 -4.89 -11.04
C GLY A 24 -5.93 -4.95 -9.68
N PHE A 25 -5.73 -3.81 -9.00
CA PHE A 25 -5.32 -3.81 -7.60
C PHE A 25 -6.31 -4.62 -6.76
N ASP A 26 -5.76 -5.51 -5.92
CA ASP A 26 -6.54 -6.32 -4.99
C ASP A 26 -5.72 -6.48 -3.70
N ASP A 27 -6.27 -5.95 -2.63
CA ASP A 27 -5.68 -5.91 -1.29
C ASP A 27 -5.66 -7.28 -0.60
N HIS A 28 -6.29 -8.30 -1.19
CA HIS A 28 -6.15 -9.69 -0.76
C HIS A 28 -4.80 -10.28 -1.14
N HIS A 29 -4.10 -9.71 -2.13
CA HIS A 29 -2.74 -10.10 -2.44
C HIS A 29 -1.76 -9.50 -1.44
N TYR A 30 -0.78 -10.29 -1.00
CA TYR A 30 0.26 -9.83 -0.06
C TYR A 30 1.24 -8.82 -0.65
N VAL A 31 1.30 -8.71 -1.99
CA VAL A 31 2.25 -7.85 -2.69
C VAL A 31 1.57 -7.30 -3.93
N TRP A 32 1.74 -6.00 -4.17
CA TRP A 32 1.30 -5.34 -5.40
C TRP A 32 2.47 -4.72 -6.13
N LYS A 33 2.59 -5.01 -7.43
CA LYS A 33 3.58 -4.36 -8.29
C LYS A 33 2.98 -3.09 -8.87
N CYS A 34 3.50 -1.94 -8.44
CA CYS A 34 3.10 -0.63 -8.94
C CYS A 34 3.18 -0.58 -10.46
N THR A 35 2.07 -0.19 -11.10
CA THR A 35 1.98 -0.09 -12.57
C THR A 35 2.79 1.08 -13.12
N GLU A 36 2.99 2.13 -12.32
CA GLU A 36 3.71 3.34 -12.73
C GLU A 36 5.24 3.15 -12.76
N CYS A 37 5.82 2.58 -11.69
CA CYS A 37 7.28 2.48 -11.55
C CYS A 37 7.82 1.05 -11.49
N GLY A 38 6.95 0.05 -11.39
CA GLY A 38 7.32 -1.37 -11.31
C GLY A 38 7.84 -1.83 -9.95
N HIS A 39 7.85 -0.97 -8.93
CA HIS A 39 8.21 -1.35 -7.56
C HIS A 39 7.19 -2.32 -6.96
N LYS A 40 7.66 -3.25 -6.12
CA LYS A 40 6.80 -4.20 -5.40
C LYS A 40 6.55 -3.66 -4.00
N ASN A 41 5.30 -3.37 -3.69
CA ASN A 41 4.86 -2.87 -2.39
C ASN A 41 4.25 -4.03 -1.61
N SER A 42 4.54 -4.08 -0.31
CA SER A 42 3.91 -5.04 0.60
C SER A 42 2.50 -4.57 0.96
N ILE A 43 1.54 -5.47 0.92
CA ILE A 43 0.15 -5.22 1.30
C ILE A 43 -0.16 -6.12 2.51
N SER A 44 0.27 -5.66 3.69
CA SER A 44 0.10 -6.37 4.96
C SER A 44 -0.44 -5.43 6.03
N SER A 45 -1.14 -5.97 7.02
CA SER A 45 -1.54 -5.20 8.20
C SER A 45 -0.36 -4.62 8.97
N ASP A 46 0.82 -5.23 8.85
CA ASP A 46 2.07 -4.71 9.44
C ASP A 46 2.55 -3.41 8.77
N ASP A 47 2.09 -3.14 7.55
CA ASP A 47 2.41 -1.93 6.77
C ASP A 47 1.27 -0.89 6.82
N ILE A 48 0.31 -1.06 7.75
CA ILE A 48 -0.77 -0.09 7.98
C ILE A 48 -0.39 0.80 9.15
N TYR A 49 -0.36 2.11 8.90
CA TYR A 49 0.00 3.13 9.88
C TYR A 49 -1.17 4.08 10.10
N GLU A 50 -1.35 4.56 11.34
CA GLU A 50 -2.41 5.53 11.66
C GLU A 50 -2.15 6.91 11.02
N SER A 51 -0.89 7.22 10.69
CA SER A 51 -0.49 8.47 10.04
C SER A 51 0.84 8.34 9.30
N GLU A 52 1.14 9.29 8.40
CA GLU A 52 2.45 9.40 7.75
C GLU A 52 3.60 9.63 8.74
N GLU A 53 3.34 10.27 9.88
CA GLU A 53 4.35 10.44 10.93
C GLU A 53 4.73 9.08 11.52
N ASP A 54 3.76 8.23 11.81
CA ASP A 54 3.99 6.88 12.34
C ASP A 54 4.84 6.05 11.37
N PHE A 55 4.53 6.09 10.08
CA PHE A 55 5.33 5.46 9.02
C PHE A 55 6.80 5.91 9.03
N ARG A 56 7.06 7.22 9.23
CA ARG A 56 8.43 7.77 9.23
C ARG A 56 9.17 7.48 10.54
N ASN A 57 8.45 7.33 11.64
CA ASN A 57 9.00 7.14 12.99
C ASN A 57 9.37 5.67 13.32
N VAL A 58 9.06 4.70 12.46
CA VAL A 58 9.43 3.28 12.62
C VAL A 58 10.96 3.03 12.58
N ASN A 59 11.76 4.04 12.26
CA ASN A 59 13.21 3.94 12.10
C ASN A 59 14.06 4.54 13.24
N ASP A 60 13.49 4.79 14.45
CA ASP A 60 14.28 5.16 15.66
C ASP A 60 14.60 3.95 16.56
#